data_AF-A0A2J0MQ94-F1
#
_entry.id   AF-A0A2J0MQ94-F1
#
_cell.length_a   1.000
_cell.length_b   1.000
_cell.length_c   1.000
_cell.angle_alpha   90.00
_cell.angle_beta   90.00
_cell.angle_gamma   90.00
#
_symmetry.space_group_name_H-M   'P 1'
#
loop_
_entity.id
_entity.type
_entity.pdbx_description
1 polymer ?
#
loop_
_entity_poly.entity_id
_entity_poly.type
_entity_poly.pdbx_seq_one_letter_code
_entity_poly.pdbx_strand_id
1 'polypeptide(L)'
;MRDPVNKLISFLDSRFHGNDNDYMMHNVPQFIDTEDKIVGPLTAKQLGWLFCAGGILLVLWNLLDFTSFVIAGLLTVAFFGAFAFYRPNGRSFLSFLISMVFFGVRPKIYVWKRDNQLKMALKKMKIKKPETGENIRKKALNQDKIQEISSLLDSSTTTWKY
;
A
#
# COMPACT_ATOMS: atom_id res chain seq x y z
N MET A 1 -16.88 42.44 -41.22
CA MET A 1 -17.84 41.32 -41.09
C MET A 1 -17.12 40.21 -40.33
N ARG A 2 -17.60 39.81 -39.14
CA ARG A 2 -16.94 38.79 -38.32
C ARG A 2 -17.32 37.42 -38.90
N ASP A 3 -16.33 36.67 -39.38
CA ASP A 3 -16.54 35.37 -40.02
C ASP A 3 -17.26 34.39 -39.07
N PRO A 4 -18.37 33.76 -39.47
CA PRO A 4 -19.12 32.83 -38.61
C PRO A 4 -18.28 31.60 -38.22
N VAL A 5 -17.31 31.22 -39.05
CA VAL A 5 -16.40 30.10 -38.81
C VAL A 5 -15.46 30.38 -37.64
N ASN A 6 -14.85 31.56 -37.57
CA ASN A 6 -13.96 31.93 -36.46
C ASN A 6 -14.71 32.05 -35.12
N LYS A 7 -15.99 32.43 -35.18
CA LYS A 7 -16.87 32.44 -34.00
C LYS A 7 -17.22 31.02 -33.52
N LEU A 8 -17.41 30.07 -34.44
CA LEU A 8 -17.61 28.66 -34.11
C LEU A 8 -16.33 28.02 -33.57
N ILE A 9 -15.17 28.29 -34.16
CA ILE A 9 -13.88 27.76 -33.70
C ILE A 9 -13.57 28.25 -32.29
N SER A 10 -13.69 29.56 -32.02
CA SER A 10 -13.47 30.11 -30.67
C SER A 10 -14.51 29.65 -29.65
N PHE A 11 -15.76 29.43 -30.08
CA PHE A 11 -16.80 28.87 -29.21
C PHE A 11 -16.55 27.40 -28.86
N LEU A 12 -16.13 26.59 -29.84
CA LEU A 12 -15.78 25.18 -29.61
C LEU A 12 -14.52 25.07 -28.75
N ASP A 13 -13.48 25.86 -29.03
CA ASP A 13 -12.26 25.95 -28.23
C ASP A 13 -12.56 26.29 -26.75
N SER A 14 -13.43 27.28 -26.52
CA SER A 14 -13.88 27.65 -25.16
C SER A 14 -14.69 26.57 -24.45
N ARG A 15 -15.29 25.62 -25.20
CA ARG A 15 -16.15 24.57 -24.66
C ARG A 15 -15.43 23.26 -24.40
N PHE A 16 -14.23 23.10 -24.97
CA PHE A 16 -13.37 21.92 -24.80
C PHE A 16 -12.10 22.18 -23.98
N HIS A 17 -11.80 23.44 -23.60
CA HIS A 17 -10.82 23.75 -22.55
C HIS A 17 -11.33 23.31 -21.16
N GLY A 18 -11.27 22.01 -20.90
CA GLY A 18 -11.39 21.45 -19.56
C GLY A 18 -10.06 21.61 -18.84
N ASN A 19 -9.87 22.75 -18.16
CA ASN A 19 -8.75 23.10 -17.27
C ASN A 19 -7.70 21.97 -17.09
N ASP A 20 -6.76 21.88 -18.02
CA ASP A 20 -5.73 20.84 -18.08
C ASP A 20 -4.77 20.90 -16.88
N ASN A 21 -4.90 21.96 -16.06
CA ASN A 21 -4.13 22.22 -14.86
C ASN A 21 -4.80 21.71 -13.57
N ASP A 22 -5.95 21.03 -13.64
CA ASP A 22 -6.49 20.29 -12.50
C ASP A 22 -5.77 18.95 -12.33
N TYR A 23 -4.45 19.01 -12.16
CA TYR A 23 -3.73 17.96 -11.45
C TYR A 23 -4.26 17.96 -10.01
N MET A 24 -5.30 17.16 -9.78
CA MET A 24 -5.82 16.90 -8.46
C MET A 24 -4.72 16.23 -7.64
N MET A 25 -3.90 17.05 -6.98
CA MET A 25 -3.01 16.64 -5.91
C MET A 25 -3.91 16.19 -4.76
N HIS A 26 -4.34 14.94 -4.83
CA HIS A 26 -5.05 14.31 -3.74
C HIS A 26 -4.02 14.14 -2.62
N ASN A 27 -4.13 14.95 -1.56
CA ASN A 27 -3.35 14.76 -0.35
C ASN A 27 -3.66 13.35 0.15
N VAL A 28 -2.73 12.42 -0.10
CA VAL A 28 -2.84 11.07 0.42
C VAL A 28 -2.89 11.21 1.93
N PRO A 29 -3.98 10.79 2.59
CA PRO A 29 -4.07 10.88 4.04
C PRO A 29 -2.93 10.04 4.61
N GLN A 30 -1.96 10.69 5.26
CA GLN A 30 -0.80 10.03 5.85
C GLN A 30 -1.14 9.25 7.13
N PHE A 31 -2.40 9.30 7.57
CA PHE A 31 -2.85 8.74 8.84
C PHE A 31 -3.27 7.27 8.78
N ILE A 32 -3.09 6.58 7.65
CA ILE A 32 -3.49 5.16 7.53
C ILE A 32 -2.67 4.23 8.45
N ASP A 33 -1.49 4.67 8.88
CA ASP A 33 -0.56 3.88 9.69
C ASP A 33 -0.63 4.21 11.20
N THR A 34 -1.52 5.12 11.61
CA THR A 34 -1.71 5.44 13.04
C THR A 34 -2.74 4.50 13.65
N GLU A 35 -2.31 3.64 14.56
CA GLU A 35 -3.20 2.76 15.32
C GLU A 35 -4.31 3.55 16.03
N ASP A 36 -5.55 3.04 15.95
CA ASP A 36 -6.68 3.60 16.67
C ASP A 36 -6.41 3.66 18.17
N LYS A 37 -6.59 4.86 18.72
CA LYS A 37 -6.48 5.12 20.15
C LYS A 37 -7.82 4.77 20.79
N ILE A 38 -7.81 3.78 21.67
CA ILE A 38 -9.05 3.24 22.27
C ILE A 38 -9.38 3.97 23.57
N VAL A 39 -8.36 4.28 24.39
CA VAL A 39 -8.55 4.96 25.69
C VAL A 39 -7.64 6.20 25.73
N GLY A 40 -8.23 7.36 25.47
CA GLY A 40 -7.52 8.64 25.45
C GLY A 40 -6.36 8.64 24.43
N PRO A 41 -5.11 8.87 24.85
CA PRO A 41 -3.94 8.86 23.96
C PRO A 41 -3.35 7.45 23.71
N LEU A 42 -3.81 6.41 24.41
CA LEU A 42 -3.20 5.07 24.39
C LEU A 42 -3.83 4.14 23.34
N THR A 43 -2.98 3.38 22.65
CA THR A 43 -3.43 2.34 21.70
C THR A 43 -3.77 1.03 22.40
N ALA A 44 -4.55 0.17 21.74
CA ALA A 44 -4.92 -1.15 22.28
C ALA A 44 -3.70 -1.97 22.73
N LYS A 45 -2.62 -1.94 21.94
CA LYS A 45 -1.38 -2.65 22.22
C LYS A 45 -0.66 -2.09 23.44
N GLN A 46 -0.67 -0.76 23.61
CA GLN A 46 -0.08 -0.11 24.77
C GLN A 46 -0.80 -0.51 26.05
N LEU A 47 -2.13 -0.52 26.03
CA LEU A 47 -2.94 -0.99 27.15
C LEU A 47 -2.62 -2.45 27.48
N GLY A 48 -2.52 -3.33 26.47
CA GLY A 48 -2.13 -4.72 26.69
C GLY A 48 -0.79 -4.87 27.41
N TRP A 49 0.22 -4.11 27.01
CA TRP A 49 1.54 -4.11 27.68
C TRP A 49 1.49 -3.56 29.11
N LEU A 50 0.71 -2.51 29.36
CA LEU A 50 0.49 -1.97 30.71
C LEU A 50 -0.23 -2.97 31.62
N PHE A 51 -1.22 -3.69 31.11
CA PHE A 51 -1.89 -4.76 31.85
C PHE A 51 -0.93 -5.91 32.17
N CYS A 52 -0.10 -6.34 31.21
CA CYS A 52 0.94 -7.35 31.47
C CYS A 52 1.94 -6.87 32.52
N ALA A 53 2.42 -5.62 32.41
CA ALA A 53 3.34 -5.04 33.39
C ALA A 53 2.72 -5.00 34.79
N GLY A 54 1.47 -4.51 34.90
CA GLY A 54 0.73 -4.46 36.16
C GLY A 54 0.49 -5.84 36.76
N GLY A 55 0.13 -6.83 35.94
CA GLY A 55 -0.01 -8.22 36.38
C GLY A 55 1.30 -8.80 36.92
N ILE A 56 2.41 -8.57 36.23
CA ILE A 56 3.74 -9.00 36.67
C ILE A 56 4.13 -8.28 37.97
N LEU A 57 3.92 -6.96 38.07
CA LEU A 57 4.17 -6.18 39.28
C LEU A 57 3.36 -6.72 40.48
N LEU A 58 2.09 -7.08 40.29
CA LEU A 58 1.28 -7.70 41.35
C LEU A 58 1.85 -9.05 41.80
N VAL A 59 2.33 -9.88 40.87
CA VAL A 59 2.99 -11.14 41.22
C VAL A 59 4.29 -10.87 41.98
N LEU A 60 5.13 -9.94 41.50
CA LEU A 60 6.39 -9.58 42.15
C LEU A 60 6.17 -9.02 43.57
N TRP A 61 5.11 -8.23 43.77
CA TRP A 61 4.75 -7.69 45.08
C TRP A 61 4.45 -8.78 46.11
N ASN A 62 3.90 -9.91 45.67
CA ASN A 62 3.59 -11.02 46.57
C ASN A 62 4.78 -11.94 46.85
N LEU A 63 5.81 -11.95 45.98
CA LEU A 63 6.94 -12.87 46.08
C LEU A 63 8.21 -12.23 46.68
N LEU A 64 8.45 -10.94 46.44
CA LEU A 64 9.72 -10.28 46.77
C LEU A 64 9.58 -9.36 47.99
N ASP A 65 10.69 -9.24 48.72
CA ASP A 65 10.83 -8.24 49.78
C ASP A 65 10.92 -6.82 49.19
N PHE A 66 10.54 -5.79 49.97
CA PHE A 66 10.28 -4.43 49.44
C PHE A 66 11.44 -3.85 48.60
N THR A 67 12.69 -4.03 49.06
CA THR A 67 13.89 -3.57 48.36
C THR A 67 14.08 -4.28 47.01
N SER A 68 13.90 -5.61 47.01
CA SER A 68 14.01 -6.42 45.80
C SER A 68 12.88 -6.13 44.83
N PHE A 69 11.67 -5.88 45.35
CA PHE A 69 10.51 -5.47 44.56
C PHE A 69 10.77 -4.15 43.83
N VAL A 70 11.34 -3.14 44.48
CA VAL A 70 11.61 -1.84 43.83
C VAL A 70 12.56 -2.00 42.65
N ILE A 71 13.65 -2.76 42.83
CA ILE A 71 14.65 -2.98 41.77
C ILE A 71 14.05 -3.77 40.61
N ALA A 72 13.38 -4.88 40.90
CA ALA A 72 12.77 -5.73 39.88
C ALA A 72 11.57 -5.05 39.20
N GLY A 73 10.79 -4.28 39.96
CA GLY A 73 9.67 -3.49 39.47
C GLY A 73 10.14 -2.39 38.52
N LEU A 74 11.21 -1.67 38.87
CA LEU A 74 11.80 -0.66 37.98
C LEU A 74 12.27 -1.26 36.65
N LEU A 75 12.97 -2.40 36.70
CA LEU A 75 13.37 -3.14 35.49
C LEU A 75 12.16 -3.55 34.66
N THR A 76 11.11 -4.06 35.31
CA THR A 76 9.88 -4.50 34.64
C THR A 76 9.17 -3.32 33.96
N VAL A 77 8.99 -2.21 34.67
CA VAL A 77 8.34 -1.00 34.12
C VAL A 77 9.16 -0.42 32.97
N ALA A 78 10.49 -0.36 33.10
CA ALA A 78 11.35 0.11 32.02
C ALA A 78 11.22 -0.78 30.78
N PHE A 79 11.23 -2.10 30.96
CA PHE A 79 11.13 -3.06 29.86
C PHE A 79 9.76 -3.00 29.16
N PHE A 80 8.67 -3.11 29.91
CA PHE A 80 7.32 -3.07 29.35
C PHE A 80 6.92 -1.68 28.86
N GLY A 81 7.41 -0.62 29.51
CA GLY A 81 7.25 0.76 29.08
C GLY A 81 7.91 1.01 27.73
N ALA A 82 9.12 0.46 27.51
CA ALA A 82 9.74 0.50 26.19
C ALA A 82 8.88 -0.23 25.15
N PHE A 83 8.36 -1.42 25.44
CA PHE A 83 7.46 -2.13 24.53
C PHE A 83 6.17 -1.36 24.18
N ALA A 84 5.65 -0.57 25.12
CA ALA A 84 4.44 0.22 24.93
C ALA A 84 4.72 1.53 24.15
N PHE A 85 5.71 2.31 24.53
CA PHE A 85 5.90 3.67 24.02
C PHE A 85 6.95 3.78 22.91
N TYR A 86 7.93 2.88 22.86
CA TYR A 86 8.97 2.95 21.85
C TYR A 86 8.44 2.43 20.51
N ARG A 87 8.50 3.26 19.47
CA ARG A 87 8.01 2.93 18.12
C ARG A 87 9.09 3.23 17.09
N PRO A 88 10.01 2.28 16.82
CA PRO A 88 11.01 2.48 15.78
C PRO A 88 10.33 2.53 14.41
N ASN A 89 10.58 3.60 13.65
CA ASN A 89 10.08 3.80 12.28
C ASN A 89 8.55 3.65 12.14
N GLY A 90 7.79 4.14 13.13
CA GLY A 90 6.32 4.13 13.10
C GLY A 90 5.67 2.76 13.33
N ARG A 91 6.45 1.70 13.53
CA ARG A 91 5.93 0.34 13.76
C ARG A 91 5.86 0.02 15.25
N SER A 92 4.89 -0.83 15.63
CA SER A 92 4.84 -1.38 16.98
C SER A 92 6.12 -2.16 17.31
N PHE A 93 6.68 -1.95 18.50
CA PHE A 93 7.95 -2.56 18.90
C PHE A 93 7.93 -4.09 18.80
N LEU A 94 6.81 -4.73 19.10
CA LEU A 94 6.63 -6.17 18.95
C LEU A 94 6.84 -6.64 17.50
N SER A 95 6.24 -5.93 16.54
CA SER A 95 6.43 -6.25 15.12
C SER A 95 7.87 -6.04 14.67
N PHE A 96 8.55 -5.03 15.21
CA PHE A 96 9.96 -4.79 14.96
C PHE A 96 10.81 -5.94 15.50
N LEU A 97 10.58 -6.38 16.73
CA LEU A 97 11.30 -7.48 17.37
C LEU A 97 11.12 -8.80 16.60
N ILE A 98 9.87 -9.12 16.24
CA ILE A 98 9.56 -10.29 15.42
C ILE A 98 10.31 -10.23 14.08
N SER A 99 10.32 -9.06 13.43
CA SER A 99 11.04 -8.85 12.18
C SER A 99 12.55 -9.00 12.37
N MET A 100 13.11 -8.56 13.50
CA MET A 100 14.51 -8.70 13.85
C MET A 100 14.90 -10.17 14.02
N VAL A 101 14.08 -10.95 14.72
CA VAL A 101 14.29 -12.41 14.87
C VAL A 101 14.20 -13.10 13.51
N PHE A 102 13.15 -12.81 12.72
CA PHE A 102 13.03 -13.38 11.38
C PHE A 102 14.20 -12.97 10.47
N PHE A 103 14.72 -11.75 10.59
CA PHE A 103 15.88 -11.31 9.83
C PHE A 103 17.14 -12.10 10.19
N GLY A 104 17.32 -12.46 11.46
CA GLY A 104 18.45 -13.28 11.91
C GLY A 104 18.34 -14.76 11.51
N VAL A 105 17.14 -15.34 11.61
CA VAL A 105 16.90 -16.77 11.36
C VAL A 105 16.74 -17.08 9.87
N ARG A 106 16.26 -16.13 9.06
CA ARG A 106 16.01 -16.41 7.64
C ARG A 106 17.31 -16.57 6.86
N PRO A 107 17.42 -17.62 6.02
CA PRO A 107 18.56 -17.78 5.13
C PRO A 107 18.62 -16.59 4.18
N LYS A 108 19.76 -15.90 4.14
CA LYS A 108 19.98 -14.71 3.30
C LYS A 108 20.19 -15.05 1.81
N ILE A 109 19.83 -16.27 1.41
CA ILE A 109 20.03 -16.75 0.04
C ILE A 109 18.80 -16.34 -0.78
N TYR A 110 18.95 -15.24 -1.48
CA TYR A 110 17.97 -14.78 -2.47
C TYR A 110 18.19 -15.56 -3.76
N VAL A 111 17.63 -16.77 -3.86
CA VAL A 111 17.56 -17.48 -5.15
C VAL A 111 16.40 -16.90 -5.94
N TRP A 112 16.68 -16.40 -7.14
CA TRP A 112 15.63 -16.07 -8.10
C TRP A 112 14.92 -17.37 -8.51
N LYS A 113 13.82 -17.67 -7.81
CA LYS A 113 12.91 -18.74 -8.20
C LYS A 113 11.90 -18.13 -9.17
N ARG A 114 11.77 -18.71 -10.38
CA ARG A 114 10.59 -18.53 -11.23
C ARG A 114 9.41 -19.15 -10.48
N ASP A 115 8.85 -18.35 -9.61
CA ASP A 115 7.97 -18.81 -8.57
C ASP A 115 6.61 -19.22 -9.17
N ASN A 116 6.27 -20.50 -9.07
CA ASN A 116 4.93 -20.99 -9.40
C ASN A 116 3.87 -20.47 -8.40
N GLN A 117 4.25 -19.83 -7.29
CA GLN A 117 3.30 -19.17 -6.39
C GLN A 117 2.80 -17.84 -6.98
N LEU A 118 3.53 -17.18 -7.89
CA LEU A 118 2.96 -16.13 -8.72
C LEU A 118 1.79 -16.70 -9.55
N LYS A 119 1.93 -17.92 -10.09
CA LYS A 119 0.81 -18.60 -10.77
C LYS A 119 -0.34 -18.92 -9.80
N MET A 120 -0.06 -19.30 -8.56
CA MET A 120 -1.11 -19.57 -7.56
C MET A 120 -1.81 -18.30 -7.05
N ALA A 121 -1.07 -17.21 -6.87
CA ALA A 121 -1.59 -15.89 -6.51
C ALA A 121 -2.42 -15.30 -7.66
N LEU A 122 -1.92 -15.38 -8.90
CA LEU A 122 -2.67 -15.01 -10.10
C LEU A 122 -3.89 -15.91 -10.32
N LYS A 123 -3.81 -17.20 -9.96
CA LYS A 123 -4.96 -18.12 -10.00
C LYS A 123 -6.01 -17.73 -8.97
N LYS A 124 -5.63 -17.38 -7.74
CA LYS A 124 -6.56 -16.85 -6.73
C LYS A 124 -7.16 -15.50 -7.14
N MET A 125 -6.40 -14.64 -7.81
CA MET A 125 -6.90 -13.38 -8.36
C MET A 125 -7.87 -13.58 -9.55
N LYS A 126 -7.66 -14.61 -10.38
CA LYS A 126 -8.55 -14.96 -11.49
C LYS A 126 -9.88 -15.57 -11.05
N ILE A 127 -9.97 -16.15 -9.86
CA ILE A 127 -11.22 -16.74 -9.34
C ILE A 127 -12.20 -15.67 -8.83
N LYS A 128 -11.74 -14.42 -8.61
CA LYS A 128 -12.59 -13.27 -8.25
C LYS A 128 -12.77 -12.29 -9.41
N LYS A 129 -13.16 -12.78 -10.60
CA LYS A 129 -13.55 -11.92 -11.72
C LYS A 129 -15.01 -12.20 -12.08
N PRO A 130 -15.91 -11.20 -12.01
CA PRO A 130 -17.31 -11.40 -12.36
C PRO A 130 -17.44 -11.80 -13.83
N GLU A 131 -18.29 -12.79 -14.04
CA GLU A 131 -18.58 -13.45 -15.30
C GLU A 131 -19.40 -12.51 -16.20
N THR A 132 -18.76 -11.62 -16.94
CA THR A 132 -19.48 -10.75 -17.91
C THR A 132 -18.66 -10.40 -19.17
N GLY A 133 -17.59 -11.15 -19.47
CA GLY A 133 -16.57 -10.68 -20.43
C GLY A 133 -16.44 -11.40 -21.77
N GLU A 134 -17.13 -12.51 -22.02
CA GLU A 134 -16.74 -13.39 -23.14
C GLU A 134 -17.21 -12.90 -24.53
N ASN A 135 -18.24 -12.06 -24.60
CA ASN A 135 -18.82 -11.64 -25.89
C ASN A 135 -18.16 -10.39 -26.51
N ILE A 136 -17.44 -9.58 -25.72
CA ILE A 136 -16.87 -8.31 -26.21
C ILE A 136 -15.52 -8.51 -26.91
N ARG A 137 -14.74 -9.52 -26.49
CA ARG A 137 -13.36 -9.72 -26.99
C ARG A 137 -13.27 -10.30 -28.41
N LYS A 138 -14.27 -11.05 -28.87
CA LYS A 138 -14.26 -11.60 -30.23
C LYS A 138 -14.56 -10.55 -31.30
N LYS A 139 -15.17 -9.41 -30.92
CA LYS A 139 -15.49 -8.32 -31.86
C LYS A 139 -14.34 -7.32 -32.05
N ALA A 140 -13.32 -7.33 -31.18
CA ALA A 140 -12.26 -6.32 -31.12
C ALA A 140 -10.95 -6.70 -31.83
N LEU A 141 -10.86 -7.91 -32.38
CA LEU A 141 -9.69 -8.39 -33.12
C LEU A 141 -10.14 -8.92 -34.48
N ASN A 142 -10.77 -8.06 -35.28
CA ASN A 142 -11.02 -8.43 -36.67
C ASN A 142 -9.71 -8.29 -37.45
N GLN A 143 -9.24 -9.40 -38.00
CA GLN A 143 -8.00 -9.52 -38.77
C GLN A 143 -7.99 -8.57 -39.97
N ASP A 144 -9.17 -8.29 -40.52
CA ASP A 144 -9.36 -7.33 -41.62
C ASP A 144 -8.88 -5.92 -41.25
N LYS A 145 -9.14 -5.47 -40.02
CA LYS A 145 -8.75 -4.13 -39.53
C LYS A 145 -7.25 -4.04 -39.26
N ILE A 146 -6.60 -5.15 -38.93
CA ILE A 146 -5.15 -5.24 -38.77
C ILE A 146 -4.47 -5.17 -40.15
N GLN A 147 -5.04 -5.82 -41.16
CA GLN A 147 -4.54 -5.76 -42.54
C GLN A 147 -4.73 -4.38 -43.17
N GLU A 148 -5.85 -3.70 -42.89
CA GLU A 148 -6.10 -2.32 -43.33
C GLU A 148 -5.05 -1.34 -42.75
N ILE A 149 -4.75 -1.44 -41.44
CA ILE A 149 -3.72 -0.58 -40.83
C ILE A 149 -2.33 -0.93 -41.40
N SER A 150 -2.04 -2.21 -41.64
CA SER A 150 -0.77 -2.63 -42.24
C SER A 150 -0.59 -2.11 -43.66
N SER A 151 -1.64 -2.11 -44.50
CA SER A 151 -1.57 -1.61 -45.88
C SER A 151 -1.49 -0.08 -45.93
N LEU A 152 -2.14 0.62 -45.00
CA LEU A 152 -2.00 2.08 -44.85
C LEU A 152 -0.59 2.48 -44.40
N LEU A 153 0.05 1.70 -43.53
CA LEU A 153 1.46 1.93 -43.18
C LEU A 153 2.40 1.66 -44.35
N ASP A 154 2.18 0.58 -45.10
CA ASP A 154 3.05 0.19 -46.21
C ASP A 154 3.00 1.22 -47.36
N SER A 155 1.80 1.72 -47.69
CA SER A 155 1.61 2.73 -48.73
C SER A 155 2.14 4.14 -48.39
N SER A 156 2.36 4.45 -47.11
CA SER A 156 2.79 5.79 -46.66
C SER A 156 4.31 5.93 -46.45
N THR A 157 5.10 4.88 -46.68
CA THR A 157 6.55 4.88 -46.40
C THR A 157 7.45 5.16 -47.62
N THR A 158 6.91 5.38 -48.82
CA THR A 158 7.71 5.58 -50.06
C THR A 158 7.98 7.05 -50.43
N THR A 159 8.16 7.95 -49.47
CA THR A 159 8.70 9.30 -49.74
C THR A 159 9.68 9.76 -48.68
N TRP A 160 10.90 9.22 -48.72
CA TRP A 160 12.08 9.90 -48.15
C TRP A 160 12.91 10.43 -49.32
N LYS A 161 12.64 11.68 -49.68
CA LYS A 161 13.42 12.46 -50.64
C LYS A 161 14.19 13.52 -49.84
N TYR A 162 15.49 13.31 -49.67
CA TYR A 162 16.50 14.36 -49.53
C TYR A 162 17.57 14.06 -50.58
#